data_AF-A0A969R5F9-F1
#
_entry.id   AF-A0A969R5F9-F1
#
_cell.length_a   1.000
_cell.length_b   1.000
_cell.length_c   1.000
_cell.angle_alpha   90.00
_cell.angle_beta   90.00
_cell.angle_gamma   90.00
#
_symmetry.space_group_name_H-M   'P 1'
#
loop_
_entity.id
_entity.type
_entity.pdbx_description
1 polymer ?
#
loop_
_entity_poly.entity_id
_entity_poly.type
_entity_poly.pdbx_seq_one_letter_code
_entity_poly.pdbx_strand_id
1 'polypeptide(L)'
;MTTQLINWIQISGNLFNQSTPRIIWNLFLAFIPLVLSFYLFRPPAIRNLLWWTLLLIFMAFLPNAPYILTDSIHIIELSQENYPDWAIIFILIPQYILFICLGFEAYVISLVKLEQYLTNFIAPKYLTIVQAIAHSLCIVGVYLGRFERFNSWDFVTTPGTVFVTTFQDLFDGWKLLSMAIAFITIWLLSELIKLVNQKSGLN
;
A
#
# COMPACT_ATOMS: atom_id res chain seq x y z
N MET A 1 -3.60 4.23 -42.95
CA MET A 1 -2.73 3.41 -42.06
C MET A 1 -1.88 4.28 -41.14
N THR A 2 -1.14 5.27 -41.66
CA THR A 2 -0.34 6.22 -40.85
C THR A 2 -1.17 7.04 -39.87
N THR A 3 -2.31 7.58 -40.29
CA THR A 3 -3.24 8.36 -39.44
C THR A 3 -3.83 7.54 -38.29
N GLN A 4 -4.15 6.27 -38.54
CA GLN A 4 -4.66 5.36 -37.51
C GLN A 4 -3.57 5.02 -36.49
N LEU A 5 -2.35 4.70 -36.95
CA LEU A 5 -1.22 4.45 -36.05
C LEU A 5 -0.91 5.66 -35.16
N ILE A 6 -0.91 6.88 -35.74
CA ILE A 6 -0.69 8.11 -34.98
C ILE A 6 -1.78 8.29 -33.91
N ASN A 7 -3.04 8.05 -34.25
CA ASN A 7 -4.15 8.13 -33.30
C ASN A 7 -3.99 7.12 -32.15
N TRP A 8 -3.59 5.88 -32.46
CA TRP A 8 -3.33 4.86 -31.44
C TRP A 8 -2.22 5.27 -30.48
N ILE A 9 -1.10 5.80 -31.01
CA ILE A 9 0.02 6.29 -30.21
C ILE A 9 -0.43 7.47 -29.32
N GLN A 10 -1.22 8.40 -29.86
CA GLN A 10 -1.71 9.56 -29.12
C GLN A 10 -2.66 9.16 -28.00
N ILE A 11 -3.61 8.24 -28.25
CA ILE A 11 -4.52 7.72 -27.21
C ILE A 11 -3.73 7.01 -26.12
N SER A 12 -2.78 6.15 -26.50
CA SER A 12 -1.94 5.42 -25.55
C SER A 12 -1.10 6.35 -24.69
N GLY A 13 -0.46 7.34 -25.33
CA GLY A 13 0.37 8.34 -24.66
C GLY A 13 -0.43 9.24 -23.72
N ASN A 14 -1.62 9.68 -24.14
CA ASN A 14 -2.50 10.50 -23.29
C ASN A 14 -2.95 9.73 -22.05
N LEU A 15 -3.46 8.50 -22.24
CA LEU A 15 -3.92 7.66 -21.15
C LEU A 15 -2.79 7.36 -20.16
N PHE A 16 -1.61 7.01 -20.68
CA PHE A 16 -0.42 6.75 -19.87
C PHE A 16 0.03 7.99 -19.09
N ASN A 17 0.09 9.15 -19.75
CA ASN A 17 0.52 10.40 -19.09
C ASN A 17 -0.49 10.90 -18.07
N GLN A 18 -1.78 10.61 -18.24
CA GLN A 18 -2.82 10.98 -17.29
C GLN A 18 -2.76 10.14 -16.01
N SER A 19 -2.50 8.83 -16.13
CA SER A 19 -2.42 7.91 -14.97
C SER A 19 -1.08 8.00 -14.22
N THR A 20 0.02 8.24 -14.95
CA THR A 20 1.40 8.14 -14.45
C THR A 20 1.72 9.02 -13.24
N PRO A 21 1.35 10.31 -13.17
CA PRO A 21 1.73 11.18 -12.04
C PRO A 21 1.24 10.66 -10.69
N ARG A 22 -0.01 10.17 -10.65
CA ARG A 22 -0.61 9.60 -9.44
C ARG A 22 0.06 8.27 -9.07
N ILE A 23 0.29 7.41 -10.06
CA ILE A 23 0.98 6.13 -9.88
C ILE A 23 2.38 6.37 -9.29
N ILE A 24 3.17 7.26 -9.89
CA ILE A 24 4.53 7.57 -9.42
C ILE A 24 4.49 8.12 -8.00
N TRP A 25 3.56 9.04 -7.71
CA TRP A 25 3.45 9.62 -6.37
C TRP A 25 3.12 8.56 -5.31
N ASN A 26 2.14 7.70 -5.58
CA ASN A 26 1.75 6.66 -4.64
C ASN A 26 2.81 5.55 -4.52
N LEU A 27 3.51 5.23 -5.61
CA LEU A 27 4.63 4.30 -5.59
C LEU A 27 5.78 4.87 -4.75
N PHE A 28 6.10 6.15 -4.93
CA PHE A 28 7.10 6.84 -4.12
C PHE A 28 6.76 6.76 -2.63
N LEU A 29 5.51 7.03 -2.25
CA LEU A 29 5.05 6.90 -0.86
C LEU A 29 5.18 5.47 -0.31
N ALA A 30 4.89 4.45 -1.13
CA ALA A 30 5.04 3.04 -0.75
C ALA A 30 6.51 2.59 -0.64
N PHE A 31 7.44 3.26 -1.32
CA PHE A 31 8.87 2.97 -1.24
C PHE A 31 9.53 3.57 0.00
N ILE A 32 8.93 4.58 0.64
CA ILE A 32 9.42 5.15 1.90
C ILE A 32 9.57 4.07 3.00
N PRO A 33 8.53 3.29 3.36
CA PRO A 33 8.67 2.26 4.39
C PRO A 33 9.69 1.18 3.97
N LEU A 34 9.80 0.87 2.68
CA LEU A 34 10.81 -0.07 2.17
C LEU A 34 12.22 0.42 2.47
N VAL A 35 12.57 1.64 2.07
CA VAL A 35 13.90 2.21 2.31
C VAL A 35 14.18 2.33 3.81
N LEU A 36 13.19 2.76 4.59
CA LEU A 36 13.31 2.84 6.05
C LEU A 36 13.52 1.47 6.68
N SER A 37 12.89 0.41 6.17
CA SER A 37 13.05 -0.94 6.72
C SER A 37 14.49 -1.43 6.66
N PHE A 38 15.22 -1.17 5.56
CA PHE A 38 16.64 -1.50 5.43
C PHE A 38 17.52 -0.72 6.40
N TYR A 39 17.17 0.53 6.70
CA TYR A 39 17.93 1.34 7.65
C TYR A 39 17.63 0.99 9.12
N LEU A 40 16.36 0.80 9.47
CA LEU A 40 15.88 0.57 10.83
C LEU A 40 16.21 -0.84 11.34
N PHE A 41 16.08 -1.84 10.48
CA PHE A 41 16.10 -3.25 10.85
C PHE A 41 17.43 -3.95 10.53
N ARG A 42 18.50 -3.18 10.26
CA ARG A 42 19.86 -3.71 10.07
C ARG A 42 20.58 -3.95 11.41
N PRO A 43 21.22 -5.11 11.62
CA PRO A 43 22.10 -5.33 12.77
C PRO A 43 23.52 -4.77 12.53
N PRO A 44 24.16 -4.09 13.51
CA PRO A 44 23.62 -3.63 14.78
C PRO A 44 22.79 -2.33 14.62
N ALA A 45 21.56 -2.31 15.14
CA ALA A 45 20.72 -1.11 15.16
C ALA A 45 20.93 -0.34 16.47
N ILE A 46 21.36 0.93 16.39
CA ILE A 46 21.47 1.82 17.54
C ILE A 46 20.12 2.49 17.78
N ARG A 47 19.48 2.21 18.92
CA ARG A 47 18.16 2.72 19.30
C ARG A 47 18.22 4.14 19.89
N ASN A 48 18.72 5.10 19.11
CA ASN A 48 18.73 6.51 19.48
C ASN A 48 17.37 7.19 19.16
N LEU A 49 17.23 8.48 19.51
CA LEU A 49 16.01 9.25 19.22
C LEU A 49 15.65 9.20 17.73
N LEU A 50 16.64 9.31 16.85
CA LEU A 50 16.44 9.24 15.40
C LEU A 50 15.83 7.90 14.97
N TRP A 51 16.26 6.78 15.56
CA TRP A 51 15.69 5.46 15.27
C TRP A 51 14.21 5.40 15.63
N TRP A 52 13.81 5.92 16.80
CA TRP A 52 12.41 5.98 17.21
C TRP A 52 11.57 6.89 16.31
N THR A 53 12.11 8.05 15.93
CA THR A 53 11.44 8.96 14.98
C THR A 53 11.24 8.29 13.61
N LEU A 54 12.27 7.62 13.09
CA LEU A 54 12.17 6.89 11.82
C LEU A 54 11.23 5.70 11.90
N LEU A 55 11.13 5.02 13.06
CA LEU A 55 10.15 3.96 13.28
C LEU A 55 8.71 4.50 13.23
N LEU A 56 8.45 5.65 13.84
CA LEU A 56 7.14 6.30 13.77
C LEU A 56 6.79 6.68 12.32
N ILE A 57 7.76 7.22 11.57
CA ILE A 57 7.58 7.51 10.13
C ILE A 57 7.31 6.22 9.37
N PHE A 58 8.06 5.14 9.64
CA PHE A 58 7.83 3.83 9.02
C PHE A 58 6.39 3.35 9.27
N MET A 59 5.92 3.38 10.52
CA MET A 59 4.55 2.97 10.85
C MET A 59 3.49 3.85 10.21
N ALA A 60 3.72 5.17 10.11
CA ALA A 60 2.77 6.11 9.50
C ALA A 60 2.67 5.94 7.97
N PHE A 61 3.78 5.57 7.31
CA PHE A 61 3.82 5.36 5.86
C PHE A 61 3.59 3.91 5.44
N LEU A 62 3.65 2.94 6.35
CA LEU A 62 3.37 1.54 6.06
C LEU A 62 1.98 1.31 5.41
N PRO A 63 0.88 1.99 5.84
CA PRO A 63 -0.43 1.88 5.20
C PRO A 63 -0.45 2.33 3.74
N ASN A 64 0.46 3.20 3.31
CA ASN A 64 0.49 3.68 1.92
C ASN A 64 0.87 2.57 0.93
N ALA A 65 1.56 1.52 1.37
CA ALA A 65 1.94 0.43 0.49
C ALA A 65 0.75 -0.47 0.09
N PRO A 66 -0.14 -0.93 1.01
CA PRO A 66 -1.40 -1.58 0.62
C PRO A 66 -2.43 -0.62 -0.01
N TYR A 67 -2.30 0.70 0.18
CA TYR A 67 -3.13 1.70 -0.50
C TYR A 67 -3.09 1.57 -2.03
N ILE A 68 -1.94 1.14 -2.56
CA ILE A 68 -1.74 0.86 -3.98
C ILE A 68 -2.73 -0.19 -4.51
N LEU A 69 -3.10 -1.20 -3.72
CA LEU A 69 -4.11 -2.18 -4.14
C LEU A 69 -5.47 -1.53 -4.35
N THR A 70 -5.84 -0.60 -3.46
CA THR A 70 -7.12 0.12 -3.52
C THR A 70 -7.16 1.19 -4.61
N ASP A 71 -6.00 1.63 -5.11
CA ASP A 71 -5.90 2.58 -6.22
C ASP A 71 -6.39 2.03 -7.56
N SER A 72 -6.69 0.73 -7.63
CA SER A 72 -7.37 0.10 -8.77
C SER A 72 -8.72 0.76 -9.10
N ILE A 73 -9.34 1.47 -8.16
CA ILE A 73 -10.57 2.26 -8.40
C ILE A 73 -10.38 3.26 -9.55
N HIS A 74 -9.18 3.80 -9.74
CA HIS A 74 -8.92 4.76 -10.82
C HIS A 74 -8.98 4.13 -12.22
N ILE A 75 -8.84 2.80 -12.34
CA ILE A 75 -9.10 2.10 -13.60
C ILE A 75 -10.59 2.25 -13.96
N ILE A 76 -11.48 2.22 -12.97
CA ILE A 76 -12.92 2.41 -13.13
C ILE A 76 -13.24 3.87 -13.45
N GLU A 77 -12.54 4.84 -12.84
CA GLU A 77 -12.74 6.26 -13.15
C GLU A 77 -12.31 6.58 -14.59
N LEU A 78 -11.11 6.13 -14.99
CA LEU A 78 -10.59 6.37 -16.35
C LEU A 78 -11.37 5.60 -17.42
N SER A 79 -11.98 4.45 -17.08
CA SER A 79 -12.86 3.75 -18.03
C SER A 79 -14.15 4.51 -18.32
N GLN A 80 -14.56 5.45 -17.44
CA GLN A 80 -15.73 6.31 -17.64
C GLN A 80 -15.42 7.54 -18.52
N GLU A 81 -14.14 7.83 -18.80
CA GLU A 81 -13.72 8.98 -19.62
C GLU A 81 -13.74 8.71 -21.14
N ASN A 82 -14.53 7.72 -21.60
CA ASN A 82 -14.70 7.35 -23.02
C ASN A 82 -13.40 6.92 -23.74
N TYR A 83 -12.40 6.40 -23.02
CA TYR A 83 -11.27 5.72 -23.66
C TYR A 83 -11.73 4.42 -24.34
N PRO A 84 -11.14 4.05 -25.49
CA PRO A 84 -11.49 2.80 -26.14
C PRO A 84 -11.01 1.59 -25.33
N ASP A 85 -11.81 0.51 -25.31
CA ASP A 85 -11.57 -0.68 -24.50
C ASP A 85 -10.16 -1.27 -24.67
N TRP A 86 -9.63 -1.25 -25.90
CA TRP A 86 -8.27 -1.76 -26.18
C TRP A 86 -7.20 -0.98 -25.42
N ALA A 87 -7.35 0.34 -25.25
CA ALA A 87 -6.38 1.17 -24.54
C ALA A 87 -6.42 0.88 -23.04
N ILE A 88 -7.63 0.68 -22.49
CA ILE A 88 -7.80 0.27 -21.10
C ILE A 88 -7.16 -1.11 -20.86
N ILE A 89 -7.47 -2.09 -21.71
CA ILE A 89 -7.01 -3.48 -21.56
C ILE A 89 -5.50 -3.63 -21.75
N PHE A 90 -4.91 -2.96 -22.75
CA PHE A 90 -3.51 -3.18 -23.12
C PHE A 90 -2.54 -2.12 -22.59
N ILE A 91 -3.02 -0.96 -22.15
CA ILE A 91 -2.16 0.11 -21.60
C ILE A 91 -2.41 0.28 -20.11
N LEU A 92 -3.65 0.62 -19.73
CA LEU A 92 -3.96 1.01 -18.35
C LEU A 92 -3.87 -0.17 -17.37
N ILE A 93 -4.51 -1.31 -17.69
CA ILE A 93 -4.52 -2.48 -16.81
C ILE A 93 -3.09 -3.01 -16.56
N PRO A 94 -2.23 -3.25 -17.59
CA PRO A 94 -0.86 -3.69 -17.38
C PRO A 94 -0.03 -2.69 -16.57
N GLN A 95 -0.21 -1.39 -16.80
CA GLN A 95 0.46 -0.33 -16.03
C GLN A 95 0.09 -0.41 -14.54
N TYR A 96 -1.19 -0.56 -14.21
CA TYR A 96 -1.65 -0.70 -12.83
C TYR A 96 -1.24 -2.03 -12.20
N ILE A 97 -1.25 -3.14 -12.95
CA ILE A 97 -0.75 -4.44 -12.46
C ILE A 97 0.72 -4.32 -12.06
N LEU A 98 1.57 -3.73 -12.91
CA LEU A 98 2.98 -3.53 -12.59
C LEU A 98 3.14 -2.65 -11.34
N PHE A 99 2.40 -1.55 -11.27
CA PHE A 99 2.40 -0.65 -10.12
C PHE A 99 1.99 -1.36 -8.83
N ILE A 100 0.93 -2.17 -8.87
CA ILE A 100 0.42 -2.95 -7.74
C ILE A 100 1.44 -3.99 -7.31
N CYS A 101 2.00 -4.75 -8.24
CA CYS A 101 3.03 -5.75 -7.94
C CYS A 101 4.24 -5.10 -7.26
N LEU A 102 4.77 -3.99 -7.79
CA LEU A 102 5.92 -3.30 -7.22
C LEU A 102 5.63 -2.72 -5.83
N GLY A 103 4.49 -2.05 -5.66
CA GLY A 103 4.09 -1.47 -4.39
C GLY A 103 3.83 -2.51 -3.31
N PHE A 104 3.18 -3.60 -3.67
CA PHE A 104 2.85 -4.67 -2.74
C PHE A 104 4.07 -5.56 -2.43
N GLU A 105 5.00 -5.73 -3.37
CA GLU A 105 6.30 -6.35 -3.09
C GLU A 105 7.11 -5.51 -2.08
N ALA A 106 7.15 -4.18 -2.26
CA ALA A 106 7.79 -3.28 -1.31
C ALA A 106 7.17 -3.38 0.11
N TYR A 107 5.85 -3.54 0.19
CA TYR A 107 5.15 -3.82 1.44
C TYR A 107 5.62 -5.12 2.10
N VAL A 108 5.65 -6.22 1.33
CA VAL A 108 6.03 -7.54 1.86
C VAL A 108 7.47 -7.56 2.32
N ILE A 109 8.41 -7.01 1.54
CA ILE A 109 9.82 -6.92 1.94
C ILE A 109 9.97 -6.11 3.24
N SER A 110 9.25 -5.00 3.37
CA SER A 110 9.27 -4.17 4.58
C SER A 110 8.85 -4.96 5.82
N LEU A 111 7.79 -5.78 5.70
CA LEU A 111 7.31 -6.64 6.78
C LEU A 111 8.29 -7.78 7.08
N VAL A 112 8.88 -8.40 6.05
CA VAL A 112 9.87 -9.47 6.23
C VAL A 112 11.11 -8.93 6.96
N LYS A 113 11.57 -7.71 6.66
CA LYS A 113 12.70 -7.10 7.39
C LYS A 113 12.35 -6.80 8.85
N LEU A 114 11.15 -6.29 9.11
CA LEU A 114 10.65 -6.12 10.49
C LEU A 114 10.61 -7.46 11.22
N GLU A 115 10.11 -8.50 10.55
CA GLU A 115 10.02 -9.85 11.08
C GLU A 115 11.40 -10.43 11.44
N GLN A 116 12.34 -10.42 10.48
CA GLN A 116 13.73 -10.86 10.64
C GLN A 116 14.46 -10.11 11.77
N TYR A 117 14.17 -8.83 11.96
CA TYR A 117 14.73 -8.08 13.07
C TYR A 117 14.17 -8.53 14.42
N LEU A 118 12.86 -8.76 14.50
CA LEU A 118 12.17 -9.12 15.72
C LEU A 118 12.39 -10.58 16.16
N THR A 119 12.68 -11.51 15.26
CA THR A 119 12.95 -12.93 15.62
C THR A 119 14.09 -13.08 16.61
N ASN A 120 15.04 -12.14 16.64
CA ASN A 120 16.15 -12.13 17.60
C ASN A 120 15.76 -11.63 19.00
N PHE A 121 14.58 -11.02 19.16
CA PHE A 121 14.15 -10.37 20.40
C PHE A 121 12.87 -10.98 21.00
N ILE A 122 12.00 -11.58 20.20
CA ILE A 122 10.69 -12.09 20.63
C ILE A 122 10.42 -13.52 20.15
N ALA A 123 9.57 -14.23 20.90
CA ALA A 123 9.16 -15.59 20.51
C ALA A 123 8.23 -15.58 19.27
N PRO A 124 8.22 -16.66 18.46
CA PRO A 124 7.44 -16.72 17.21
C PRO A 124 5.95 -16.39 17.37
N LYS A 125 5.30 -16.78 18.48
CA LYS A 125 3.87 -16.45 18.70
C LYS A 125 3.60 -14.95 18.71
N TYR A 126 4.54 -14.16 19.24
CA TYR A 126 4.40 -12.70 19.33
C TYR A 126 4.67 -12.03 17.98
N LEU A 127 5.43 -12.68 17.11
CA LEU A 127 5.71 -12.23 15.75
C LEU A 127 4.41 -12.18 14.92
N THR A 128 3.60 -13.24 15.00
CA THR A 128 2.29 -13.29 14.35
C THR A 128 1.36 -12.19 14.86
N ILE A 129 1.40 -11.89 16.17
CA ILE A 129 0.62 -10.79 16.76
C ILE A 129 1.09 -9.44 16.22
N VAL A 130 2.40 -9.20 16.14
CA VAL A 130 2.95 -7.96 15.57
C VAL A 130 2.57 -7.79 14.11
N GLN A 131 2.65 -8.86 13.31
CA GLN A 131 2.18 -8.85 11.92
C GLN A 131 0.69 -8.51 11.85
N ALA A 132 -0.14 -9.13 12.71
CA ALA A 132 -1.57 -8.82 12.76
C ALA A 132 -1.84 -7.35 13.05
N ILE A 133 -1.15 -6.79 14.04
CA ILE A 133 -1.26 -5.36 14.35
C ILE A 133 -0.81 -4.51 13.16
N ALA A 134 0.30 -4.86 12.50
CA ALA A 134 0.78 -4.12 11.33
C ALA A 134 -0.23 -4.15 10.17
N HIS A 135 -0.81 -5.31 9.86
CA HIS A 135 -1.87 -5.44 8.86
C HIS A 135 -3.11 -4.64 9.27
N SER A 136 -3.57 -4.75 10.52
CA SER A 136 -4.73 -3.99 11.00
C SER A 136 -4.53 -2.48 10.91
N LEU A 137 -3.35 -1.98 11.31
CA LEU A 137 -3.00 -0.57 11.17
C LEU A 137 -3.02 -0.12 9.71
N CYS A 138 -2.55 -0.96 8.80
CA CYS A 138 -2.62 -0.69 7.36
C CYS A 138 -4.06 -0.61 6.87
N ILE A 139 -4.92 -1.56 7.24
CA ILE A 139 -6.33 -1.55 6.85
C ILE A 139 -7.04 -0.31 7.37
N VAL A 140 -6.84 0.04 8.65
CA VAL A 140 -7.44 1.24 9.24
C VAL A 140 -6.93 2.50 8.53
N GLY A 141 -5.63 2.60 8.27
CA GLY A 141 -5.05 3.73 7.55
C GLY A 141 -5.60 3.88 6.12
N VAL A 142 -5.68 2.77 5.38
CA VAL A 142 -6.28 2.73 4.04
C VAL A 142 -7.75 3.13 4.10
N TYR A 143 -8.49 2.60 5.08
CA TYR A 143 -9.92 2.88 5.23
C TYR A 143 -10.18 4.37 5.48
N LEU A 144 -9.48 4.95 6.46
CA LEU A 144 -9.62 6.35 6.82
C LEU A 144 -9.23 7.27 5.66
N GLY A 145 -8.19 6.92 4.92
CA GLY A 145 -7.75 7.72 3.77
C GLY A 145 -8.68 7.60 2.56
N ARG A 146 -9.31 6.44 2.31
CA ARG A 146 -10.10 6.21 1.09
C ARG A 146 -11.61 6.40 1.26
N PHE A 147 -12.18 5.92 2.36
CA PHE A 147 -13.62 6.02 2.58
C PHE A 147 -13.98 7.29 3.34
N GLU A 148 -13.27 7.58 4.42
CA GLU A 148 -13.52 8.79 5.23
C GLU A 148 -12.78 10.04 4.70
N ARG A 149 -11.87 9.87 3.73
CA ARG A 149 -11.09 10.94 3.07
C ARG A 149 -10.27 11.81 4.02
N PHE A 150 -9.85 11.26 5.15
CA PHE A 150 -8.94 11.94 6.07
C PHE A 150 -7.53 12.03 5.46
N ASN A 151 -6.92 13.20 5.61
CA ASN A 151 -5.52 13.45 5.29
C ASN A 151 -4.67 13.43 6.56
N SER A 152 -3.34 13.33 6.40
CA SER A 152 -2.41 13.39 7.54
C SER A 152 -2.51 14.69 8.35
N TRP A 153 -3.01 15.77 7.76
CA TRP A 153 -3.24 17.06 8.43
C TRP A 153 -4.42 17.00 9.40
N ASP A 154 -5.44 16.17 9.13
CA ASP A 154 -6.65 16.06 9.95
C ASP A 154 -6.38 15.39 11.30
N PHE A 155 -5.32 14.57 11.38
CA PHE A 155 -4.81 14.03 12.64
C PHE A 155 -4.22 15.11 13.56
N VAL A 156 -3.82 16.26 13.01
CA VAL A 156 -3.23 17.37 13.77
C VAL A 156 -4.30 18.43 14.06
N THR A 157 -5.13 18.77 13.07
CA THR A 157 -6.14 19.83 13.21
C THR A 157 -7.41 19.37 13.91
N THR A 158 -7.84 18.13 13.68
CA THR A 158 -9.10 17.58 14.20
C THR A 158 -8.96 16.14 14.72
N PRO A 159 -8.00 15.86 15.63
CA PRO A 159 -7.76 14.49 16.12
C PRO A 159 -9.01 13.86 16.72
N GLY A 160 -9.82 14.63 17.46
CA GLY A 160 -11.05 14.15 18.09
C GLY A 160 -12.06 13.58 17.09
N THR A 161 -12.26 14.26 15.95
CA THR A 161 -13.15 13.79 14.88
C THR A 161 -12.63 12.49 14.29
N VAL A 162 -11.34 12.41 13.98
CA VAL A 162 -10.73 11.19 13.42
C VAL A 162 -10.93 10.00 14.36
N PHE A 163 -10.67 10.16 15.66
CA PHE A 163 -10.85 9.08 16.63
C PHE A 163 -12.32 8.66 16.80
N VAL A 164 -13.24 9.62 16.91
CA VAL A 164 -14.67 9.31 17.08
C VAL A 164 -15.23 8.62 15.84
N THR A 165 -14.92 9.12 14.64
CA THR A 165 -15.35 8.49 13.38
C THR A 165 -14.77 7.09 13.26
N THR A 166 -13.46 6.91 13.48
CA THR A 166 -12.83 5.58 13.43
C THR A 166 -13.50 4.62 14.41
N PHE A 167 -13.78 5.09 15.64
CA PHE A 167 -14.43 4.26 16.65
C PHE A 167 -15.85 3.89 16.21
N GLN A 168 -16.67 4.84 15.77
CA GLN A 168 -18.02 4.58 15.27
C GLN A 168 -18.03 3.59 14.09
N ASP A 169 -17.08 3.72 13.17
CA ASP A 169 -16.97 2.86 11.99
C ASP A 169 -16.60 1.42 12.34
N LEU A 170 -15.84 1.21 13.41
CA LEU A 170 -15.54 -0.14 13.92
C LEU A 170 -16.78 -0.81 14.53
N PHE A 171 -17.81 -0.05 14.93
CA PHE A 171 -19.09 -0.58 15.41
C PHE A 171 -20.16 -0.67 14.32
N ASP A 172 -19.92 -0.11 13.13
CA ASP A 172 -20.77 -0.32 11.98
C ASP A 172 -20.45 -1.68 11.33
N GLY A 173 -21.45 -2.56 11.27
CA GLY A 173 -21.24 -3.93 10.80
C GLY A 173 -20.80 -4.04 9.34
N TRP A 174 -21.24 -3.13 8.46
CA TRP A 174 -20.87 -3.16 7.04
C TRP A 174 -19.44 -2.65 6.84
N LYS A 175 -19.10 -1.54 7.51
CA LYS A 175 -17.75 -0.97 7.49
C LYS A 175 -16.75 -1.96 8.09
N LEU A 176 -17.05 -2.54 9.25
CA LEU A 176 -16.21 -3.56 9.89
C LEU A 176 -16.03 -4.81 9.00
N LEU A 177 -17.10 -5.28 8.36
CA LEU A 177 -17.02 -6.41 7.43
C LEU A 177 -16.08 -6.09 6.25
N SER A 178 -16.17 -4.89 5.68
CA SER A 178 -15.29 -4.47 4.59
C SER A 178 -13.81 -4.44 5.01
N MET A 179 -13.52 -3.93 6.21
CA MET A 179 -12.17 -3.94 6.79
C MET A 179 -11.68 -5.35 7.05
N ALA A 180 -12.54 -6.24 7.57
CA ALA A 180 -12.19 -7.63 7.83
C ALA A 180 -11.87 -8.41 6.54
N ILE A 181 -12.66 -8.20 5.48
CA ILE A 181 -12.38 -8.79 4.15
C ILE A 181 -11.04 -8.27 3.64
N ALA A 182 -10.82 -6.96 3.67
CA ALA A 182 -9.56 -6.36 3.22
C ALA A 182 -8.36 -6.87 4.02
N PHE A 183 -8.51 -7.04 5.34
CA PHE A 183 -7.49 -7.62 6.21
C PHE A 183 -7.12 -9.04 5.79
N ILE A 184 -8.11 -9.91 5.60
CA ILE A 184 -7.89 -11.31 5.19
C ILE A 184 -7.22 -11.34 3.81
N THR A 185 -7.69 -10.52 2.86
CA THR A 185 -7.12 -10.45 1.52
C THR A 185 -5.65 -10.01 1.56
N ILE A 186 -5.34 -8.90 2.23
CA ILE A 186 -3.97 -8.38 2.32
C ILE A 186 -3.07 -9.35 3.07
N TRP A 187 -3.56 -9.98 4.14
CA TRP A 187 -2.79 -10.99 4.85
C TRP A 187 -2.45 -12.17 3.93
N LEU A 188 -3.44 -12.80 3.31
CA LEU A 188 -3.24 -13.98 2.46
C LEU A 188 -2.32 -13.68 1.27
N LEU A 189 -2.50 -12.52 0.63
CA LEU A 189 -1.62 -12.08 -0.46
C LEU A 189 -0.19 -11.87 0.04
N SER A 190 -0.01 -11.28 1.22
CA SER A 190 1.33 -11.07 1.78
C SER A 190 2.03 -12.40 2.08
N GLU A 191 1.31 -13.39 2.63
CA GLU A 191 1.86 -14.72 2.88
C GLU A 191 2.19 -15.46 1.58
N LEU A 192 1.34 -15.33 0.55
CA LEU A 192 1.61 -15.89 -0.77
C LEU A 192 2.89 -15.33 -1.37
N ILE A 193 3.11 -14.02 -1.32
CA ILE A 193 4.32 -13.40 -1.84
C ILE A 193 5.54 -13.77 -1.02
N LYS A 194 5.43 -13.80 0.32
CA LYS A 194 6.54 -14.29 1.18
C LYS A 194 6.97 -15.71 0.77
N LEU A 195 6.02 -16.60 0.49
CA LEU A 195 6.31 -17.96 0.02
C LEU A 195 6.99 -17.98 -1.35
N VAL A 196 6.57 -17.11 -2.27
CA VAL A 196 7.22 -16.95 -3.58
C VAL A 196 8.66 -16.45 -3.42
N ASN A 197 8.88 -15.43 -2.59
CA ASN A 197 10.20 -14.85 -2.34
C ASN A 197 11.16 -15.84 -1.68
N GLN A 198 10.65 -16.66 -0.75
CA GLN A 198 11.42 -17.77 -0.15
C GLN A 198 11.90 -18.77 -1.19
N LYS A 199 11.03 -19.15 -2.14
CA LYS A 199 11.38 -20.10 -3.21
C LYS A 199 12.35 -19.49 -4.23
N SER A 200 12.25 -18.20 -4.50
CA SER A 200 13.12 -17.47 -5.44
C SER A 200 14.43 -16.97 -4.82
N GLY A 201 14.63 -17.11 -3.52
CA GLY A 201 15.85 -16.69 -2.81
C GLY A 201 15.98 -15.17 -2.62
N LEU A 202 14.86 -14.43 -2.57
CA LEU A 202 14.81 -12.96 -2.52
C LEU A 202 14.69 -12.36 -1.09
N ASN A 203 14.88 -13.16 -0.03
CA ASN A 203 14.70 -12.73 1.37
C ASN A 203 15.89 -11.94 1.98
#